data_AF-A0A660LU61-F1
#
_entry.id   AF-A0A660LU61-F1
#
_cell.length_a   1.000
_cell.length_b   1.000
_cell.length_c   1.000
_cell.angle_alpha   90.00
_cell.angle_beta   90.00
_cell.angle_gamma   90.00
#
_symmetry.space_group_name_H-M   'P 1'
#
loop_
_entity.id
_entity.type
_entity.pdbx_description
1 polymer ?
#
loop_
_entity_poly.entity_id
_entity_poly.type
_entity_poly.pdbx_seq_one_letter_code
_entity_poly.pdbx_strand_id
1 'polypeptide(L)'
;AIKIANLAAAVVVAKIGSATASFSEIEQLLNSSFGANFEHKLKTVEELEEILSQKDKKKVVFTNGCFDILHAGHVKYLARARELGDLLVVGLNSDASVKRLKGETRPINSQDDRACVLSGLGFVDYVVIFDEDTPLNLITKIKPDVLVKGADYKGKEVVGSEIVKEVRLIDFVEGKSTTGIIKRIKDAKNNDKK
;
A
#
# COMPACT_ATOMS: atom_id res chain seq x y z
N ALA A 1 -18.18 -8.83 22.14
CA ALA A 1 -17.84 -8.82 23.58
C ALA A 1 -16.84 -9.92 23.95
N ILE A 2 -17.21 -11.21 23.92
CA ILE A 2 -16.37 -12.33 24.41
C ILE A 2 -14.98 -12.40 23.73
N LYS A 3 -14.91 -12.24 22.40
CA LYS A 3 -13.63 -12.30 21.66
C LYS A 3 -12.63 -11.22 22.05
N ILE A 4 -13.08 -9.97 22.18
CA ILE A 4 -12.22 -8.84 22.55
C ILE A 4 -11.70 -9.02 23.99
N ALA A 5 -12.54 -9.50 24.90
CA ALA A 5 -12.11 -9.80 26.27
C ALA A 5 -11.01 -10.87 26.32
N ASN A 6 -11.13 -11.93 25.52
CA ASN A 6 -10.10 -12.98 25.45
C ASN A 6 -8.76 -12.46 24.89
N LEU A 7 -8.81 -11.57 23.90
CA LEU A 7 -7.60 -10.96 23.33
C LEU A 7 -6.95 -9.97 24.30
N ALA A 8 -7.74 -9.15 24.99
CA ALA A 8 -7.26 -8.28 26.05
C ALA A 8 -6.56 -9.08 27.16
N ALA A 9 -7.16 -10.21 27.57
CA ALA A 9 -6.53 -11.11 28.53
C ALA A 9 -5.21 -11.69 27.99
N ALA A 10 -5.17 -12.13 26.73
CA ALA A 10 -3.96 -12.66 26.11
C ALA A 10 -2.82 -11.62 26.06
N VAL A 11 -3.14 -10.37 25.71
CA VAL A 11 -2.18 -9.25 25.71
C VAL A 11 -1.58 -9.03 27.11
N VAL A 12 -2.41 -9.05 28.16
CA VAL A 12 -1.93 -8.84 29.54
C VAL A 12 -1.08 -10.01 30.01
N VAL A 13 -1.50 -11.25 29.77
CA VAL A 13 -0.78 -12.47 30.20
C VAL A 13 0.57 -12.62 29.51
N ALA A 14 0.72 -12.11 28.29
CA ALA A 14 1.99 -12.15 27.56
C ALA A 14 3.05 -11.18 28.11
N LYS A 15 2.69 -10.25 29.01
CA LYS A 15 3.60 -9.25 29.58
C LYS A 15 4.07 -9.67 30.98
N ILE A 16 5.29 -9.31 31.32
CA ILE A 16 5.86 -9.59 32.65
C ILE A 16 5.36 -8.53 33.64
N GLY A 17 4.77 -8.99 34.75
CA GLY A 17 4.33 -8.13 35.86
C GLY A 17 2.88 -7.64 35.71
N SER A 18 2.50 -6.66 36.54
CA SER A 18 1.16 -6.06 36.46
C SER A 18 1.09 -5.12 35.27
N ALA A 19 0.35 -5.50 34.23
CA ALA A 19 0.25 -4.76 32.99
C ALA A 19 -1.21 -4.54 32.57
N THR A 20 -1.43 -3.54 31.70
CA THR A 20 -2.71 -3.28 31.04
C THR A 20 -2.64 -3.65 29.56
N ALA A 21 -3.79 -3.90 28.95
CA ALA A 21 -3.90 -4.02 27.49
C ALA A 21 -4.40 -2.70 26.91
N SER A 22 -3.66 -2.15 25.95
CA SER A 22 -4.15 -1.02 25.16
C SER A 22 -5.07 -1.52 24.04
N PHE A 23 -5.90 -0.62 23.50
CA PHE A 23 -6.71 -0.92 22.33
C PHE A 23 -5.84 -1.32 21.12
N SER A 24 -4.72 -0.64 20.92
CA SER A 24 -3.78 -0.93 19.82
C SER A 24 -3.15 -2.32 19.92
N GLU A 25 -2.87 -2.81 21.13
CA GLU A 25 -2.30 -4.14 21.33
C GLU A 25 -3.34 -5.25 21.11
N ILE A 26 -4.58 -5.00 21.55
CA ILE A 26 -5.70 -5.91 21.28
C ILE A 26 -5.96 -6.00 19.78
N GLU A 27 -5.95 -4.86 19.08
CA GLU A 27 -6.09 -4.80 17.63
C GLU A 27 -4.92 -5.52 16.93
N GLN A 28 -3.69 -5.34 17.39
CA GLN A 28 -2.52 -6.04 16.87
C GLN A 28 -2.63 -7.55 17.03
N LEU A 29 -3.13 -8.03 18.18
CA LEU A 29 -3.29 -9.45 18.47
C LEU A 29 -4.51 -10.07 17.75
N LEU A 30 -5.55 -9.28 17.54
CA LEU A 30 -6.69 -9.61 16.67
C LEU A 30 -6.20 -9.81 15.23
N ASN A 31 -5.37 -8.90 14.73
CA ASN A 31 -4.79 -8.94 13.40
C ASN A 31 -3.77 -10.08 13.23
N SER A 32 -3.09 -10.50 14.30
CA SER A 32 -2.16 -11.64 14.27
C SER A 32 -2.86 -13.01 14.43
N SER A 33 -4.00 -13.05 15.14
CA SER A 33 -4.74 -14.30 15.43
C SER A 33 -5.74 -14.68 14.35
N PHE A 34 -6.16 -13.74 13.50
CA PHE A 34 -6.92 -14.03 12.30
C PHE A 34 -5.96 -14.32 11.13
N GLY A 35 -5.79 -15.60 10.82
CA GLY A 35 -5.19 -16.00 9.55
C GLY A 35 -5.83 -15.26 8.39
N ALA A 36 -5.00 -14.75 7.48
CA ALA A 36 -5.37 -14.23 6.16
C ALA A 36 -6.40 -13.07 6.09
N ASN A 37 -6.84 -12.45 7.19
CA ASN A 37 -7.76 -11.31 7.09
C ASN A 37 -6.99 -10.00 6.87
N PHE A 38 -6.56 -9.76 5.63
CA PHE A 38 -5.82 -8.55 5.23
C PHE A 38 -6.74 -7.34 4.97
N GLU A 39 -8.07 -7.50 5.07
CA GLU A 39 -9.03 -6.43 4.81
C GLU A 39 -8.85 -5.25 5.78
N HIS A 40 -8.36 -5.49 6.99
CA HIS A 40 -8.08 -4.44 7.97
C HIS A 40 -7.04 -3.41 7.48
N LYS A 41 -6.23 -3.73 6.46
CA LYS A 41 -5.27 -2.81 5.86
C LYS A 41 -5.90 -1.88 4.83
N LEU A 42 -7.04 -2.26 4.25
CA LEU A 42 -7.79 -1.38 3.35
C LEU A 42 -8.52 -0.35 4.21
N LYS A 43 -8.24 0.93 3.96
CA LYS A 43 -8.82 2.05 4.71
C LYS A 43 -9.40 3.10 3.78
N THR A 44 -10.45 3.76 4.25
CA THR A 44 -10.88 5.03 3.65
C THR A 44 -9.85 6.12 3.96
N VAL A 45 -9.93 7.25 3.25
CA VAL A 45 -9.01 8.36 3.49
C VAL A 45 -9.20 8.93 4.90
N GLU A 46 -10.45 9.02 5.34
CA GLU A 46 -10.84 9.56 6.65
C GLU A 46 -10.38 8.65 7.79
N GLU A 47 -10.55 7.32 7.66
CA GLU A 47 -10.04 6.36 8.63
C GLU A 47 -8.52 6.43 8.72
N LEU A 48 -7.84 6.54 7.57
CA LEU A 48 -6.40 6.60 7.53
C LEU A 48 -5.87 7.91 8.14
N GLU A 49 -6.52 9.04 7.90
CA GLU A 49 -6.20 10.32 8.52
C GLU A 49 -6.33 10.24 10.05
N GLU A 50 -7.41 9.67 10.57
CA GLU A 50 -7.59 9.46 12.00
C GLU A 50 -6.51 8.53 12.57
N ILE A 51 -6.29 7.38 11.94
CA ILE A 51 -5.29 6.40 12.34
C ILE A 51 -3.90 7.03 12.39
N LEU A 52 -3.52 7.84 11.39
CA LEU A 52 -2.21 8.47 11.31
C LEU A 52 -2.06 9.66 12.28
N SER A 53 -3.15 10.40 12.55
CA SER A 53 -3.15 11.50 13.54
C SER A 53 -2.86 11.03 14.96
N GLN A 54 -3.21 9.79 15.29
CA GLN A 54 -3.03 9.20 16.61
C GLN A 54 -1.69 8.46 16.77
N LYS A 55 -0.83 8.44 15.74
CA LYS A 55 0.44 7.69 15.83
C LYS A 55 1.53 8.51 16.49
N ASP A 56 2.00 8.00 17.62
CA ASP A 56 3.20 8.49 18.29
C ASP A 56 4.43 8.31 17.39
N LYS A 57 4.92 9.42 16.82
CA LYS A 57 6.25 9.58 16.19
C LYS A 57 6.66 8.54 15.13
N LYS A 58 5.75 7.72 14.59
CA LYS A 58 6.05 6.76 13.53
C LYS A 58 6.31 7.49 12.21
N LYS A 59 7.41 7.17 11.54
CA LYS A 59 7.78 7.70 10.23
C LYS A 59 6.92 7.04 9.14
N VAL A 60 6.02 7.80 8.53
CA VAL A 60 5.09 7.29 7.51
C VAL A 60 5.71 7.42 6.12
N VAL A 61 5.81 6.29 5.43
CA VAL A 61 6.21 6.21 4.02
C VAL A 61 4.96 6.07 3.17
N PHE A 62 4.88 6.87 2.11
CA PHE A 62 3.82 6.81 1.13
C PHE A 62 4.36 6.56 -0.27
N THR A 63 3.69 5.69 -1.01
CA THR A 63 3.85 5.55 -2.46
C THR A 63 2.48 5.37 -3.07
N ASN A 64 2.33 5.67 -4.36
CA ASN A 64 1.09 5.37 -5.07
C ASN A 64 1.36 4.68 -6.41
N GLY A 65 0.32 4.05 -6.95
CA GLY A 65 0.36 3.45 -8.27
C GLY A 65 -0.88 2.62 -8.58
N CYS A 66 -0.88 2.10 -9.80
CA CYS A 66 -1.96 1.24 -10.31
C CYS A 66 -1.83 -0.21 -9.82
N PHE A 67 -0.60 -0.75 -9.72
CA PHE A 67 -0.32 -2.11 -9.24
C PHE A 67 -1.16 -3.24 -9.87
N ASP A 68 -1.48 -3.12 -11.15
CA ASP A 68 -2.44 -3.99 -11.86
C ASP A 68 -2.08 -5.48 -11.87
N ILE A 69 -0.96 -5.84 -12.50
CA ILE A 69 -0.42 -7.20 -12.43
C ILE A 69 0.88 -7.10 -11.65
N LEU A 70 0.88 -7.63 -10.41
CA LEU A 70 2.06 -7.65 -9.58
C LEU A 70 3.15 -8.54 -10.19
N HIS A 71 4.39 -8.15 -9.94
CA HIS A 71 5.58 -8.88 -10.32
C HIS A 71 6.71 -8.56 -9.35
N ALA A 72 7.81 -9.30 -9.43
CA ALA A 72 8.96 -9.14 -8.54
C ALA A 72 9.48 -7.69 -8.45
N GLY A 73 9.37 -6.91 -9.54
CA GLY A 73 9.69 -5.48 -9.52
C GLY A 73 8.87 -4.67 -8.49
N HIS A 74 7.55 -4.84 -8.44
CA HIS A 74 6.70 -4.17 -7.46
C HIS A 74 6.99 -4.63 -6.03
N VAL A 75 7.16 -5.95 -5.83
CA VAL A 75 7.46 -6.51 -4.50
C VAL A 75 8.76 -5.93 -3.95
N LYS A 76 9.84 -5.93 -4.75
CA LYS A 76 11.13 -5.35 -4.33
C LYS A 76 11.07 -3.83 -4.13
N TYR A 77 10.33 -3.12 -4.98
CA TYR A 77 10.12 -1.69 -4.86
C TYR A 77 9.41 -1.33 -3.54
N LEU A 78 8.28 -1.98 -3.25
CA LEU A 78 7.50 -1.74 -2.03
C LEU A 78 8.26 -2.18 -0.77
N ALA A 79 8.97 -3.31 -0.81
CA ALA A 79 9.81 -3.75 0.30
C ALA A 79 10.88 -2.70 0.66
N ARG A 80 11.58 -2.16 -0.34
CA ARG A 80 12.56 -1.07 -0.13
C ARG A 80 11.91 0.23 0.32
N ALA A 81 10.70 0.54 -0.15
CA ALA A 81 9.95 1.69 0.32
C ALA A 81 9.66 1.55 1.83
N ARG A 82 9.23 0.36 2.27
CA ARG A 82 8.95 0.09 3.69
C ARG A 82 10.17 0.27 4.61
N GLU A 83 11.38 0.05 4.11
CA GLU A 83 12.64 0.24 4.86
C GLU A 83 12.94 1.73 5.19
N LEU A 84 12.26 2.68 4.55
CA LEU A 84 12.51 4.12 4.72
C LEU A 84 11.75 4.75 5.90
N GLY A 85 10.94 3.96 6.62
CA GLY A 85 10.19 4.40 7.79
C GLY A 85 9.54 3.23 8.56
N ASP A 86 8.57 3.55 9.40
CA ASP A 86 7.92 2.61 10.31
C ASP A 86 6.61 2.04 9.75
N LEU A 87 6.02 2.71 8.76
CA LEU A 87 4.76 2.32 8.13
C LEU A 87 4.82 2.60 6.64
N LEU A 88 4.31 1.68 5.83
CA LEU A 88 4.09 1.87 4.40
C LEU A 88 2.60 1.98 4.08
N VAL A 89 2.20 3.14 3.60
CA VAL A 89 0.88 3.40 3.02
C VAL A 89 0.99 3.37 1.50
N VAL A 90 0.11 2.62 0.85
CA VAL A 90 0.02 2.54 -0.61
C VAL A 90 -1.27 3.20 -1.08
N GLY A 91 -1.14 4.32 -1.81
CA GLY A 91 -2.23 4.91 -2.58
C GLY A 91 -2.49 4.11 -3.85
N LEU A 92 -3.65 3.47 -3.94
CA LEU A 92 -4.08 2.70 -5.11
C LEU A 92 -5.00 3.54 -5.99
N ASN A 93 -4.61 3.75 -7.25
CA ASN A 93 -5.51 4.39 -8.21
C ASN A 93 -6.76 3.53 -8.42
N SER A 94 -7.94 4.14 -8.38
CA SER A 94 -9.22 3.51 -8.72
C SER A 94 -9.27 3.06 -10.19
N ASP A 95 -10.27 2.25 -10.54
CA ASP A 95 -10.44 1.81 -11.93
C ASP A 95 -10.68 2.99 -12.88
N ALA A 96 -11.46 3.98 -12.44
CA ALA A 96 -11.71 5.20 -13.20
C ALA A 96 -10.43 6.04 -13.38
N SER A 97 -9.64 6.21 -12.32
CA SER A 97 -8.34 6.91 -12.37
C SER A 97 -7.39 6.22 -13.35
N VAL A 98 -7.29 4.88 -13.29
CA VAL A 98 -6.41 4.11 -14.18
C VAL A 98 -6.86 4.21 -15.64
N LYS A 99 -8.16 4.15 -15.93
CA LYS A 99 -8.70 4.30 -17.29
C LYS A 99 -8.32 5.64 -17.90
N ARG A 100 -8.48 6.74 -17.15
CA ARG A 100 -8.09 8.08 -17.62
C ARG A 100 -6.58 8.19 -17.90
N LEU A 101 -5.76 7.57 -17.06
CA LEU A 101 -4.30 7.64 -17.16
C LEU A 101 -3.69 6.69 -18.21
N LYS A 102 -4.29 5.52 -18.45
CA LYS A 102 -3.70 4.44 -19.26
C LYS A 102 -4.58 3.96 -20.42
N GLY A 103 -5.79 4.51 -20.54
CA GLY A 103 -6.79 4.17 -21.55
C GLY A 103 -7.77 3.07 -21.10
N GLU A 104 -8.86 2.94 -21.84
CA GLU A 104 -10.03 2.07 -21.53
C GLU A 104 -9.71 0.58 -21.35
N THR A 105 -8.59 0.12 -21.90
CA THR A 105 -8.18 -1.30 -21.79
C THR A 105 -7.49 -1.63 -20.47
N ARG A 106 -7.36 -0.65 -19.56
CA ARG A 106 -6.71 -0.79 -18.25
C ARG A 106 -7.61 -0.18 -17.16
N PRO A 107 -7.60 -0.73 -15.93
CA PRO A 107 -6.80 -1.88 -15.47
C PRO A 107 -7.34 -3.22 -15.97
N ILE A 108 -6.54 -4.28 -15.82
CA ILE A 108 -6.97 -5.66 -16.10
C ILE A 108 -7.72 -6.22 -14.89
N ASN A 109 -7.20 -5.98 -13.70
CA ASN A 109 -7.83 -6.37 -12.43
C ASN A 109 -8.58 -5.19 -11.82
N SER A 110 -9.72 -5.47 -11.18
CA SER A 110 -10.51 -4.45 -10.49
C SER A 110 -9.71 -3.79 -9.35
N GLN A 111 -10.12 -2.61 -8.92
CA GLN A 111 -9.48 -1.93 -7.80
C GLN A 111 -9.53 -2.74 -6.50
N ASP A 112 -10.61 -3.50 -6.29
CA ASP A 112 -10.78 -4.32 -5.09
C ASP A 112 -9.84 -5.53 -5.10
N ASP A 113 -9.69 -6.18 -6.26
CA ASP A 113 -8.71 -7.27 -6.42
C ASP A 113 -7.29 -6.77 -6.21
N ARG A 114 -6.95 -5.62 -6.80
CA ARG A 114 -5.63 -4.99 -6.66
C ARG A 114 -5.35 -4.60 -5.21
N ALA A 115 -6.35 -4.05 -4.51
CA ALA A 115 -6.25 -3.72 -3.10
C ALA A 115 -6.04 -4.97 -2.24
N CYS A 116 -6.82 -6.03 -2.48
CA CYS A 116 -6.70 -7.31 -1.78
C CYS A 116 -5.28 -7.89 -1.91
N VAL A 117 -4.76 -7.93 -3.13
CA VAL A 117 -3.40 -8.45 -3.39
C VAL A 117 -2.33 -7.60 -2.68
N LEU A 118 -2.45 -6.27 -2.70
CA LEU A 118 -1.52 -5.38 -1.99
C LEU A 118 -1.59 -5.55 -0.47
N SER A 119 -2.80 -5.66 0.08
CA SER A 119 -3.02 -5.88 1.52
C SER A 119 -2.42 -7.22 1.99
N GLY A 120 -2.39 -8.24 1.13
CA GLY A 120 -1.71 -9.50 1.38
C GLY A 120 -0.19 -9.42 1.54
N LEU A 121 0.46 -8.31 1.17
CA LEU A 121 1.90 -8.14 1.30
C LEU A 121 2.28 -7.78 2.74
N GLY A 122 3.19 -8.56 3.33
CA GLY A 122 3.58 -8.41 4.75
C GLY A 122 4.23 -7.06 5.09
N PHE A 123 4.82 -6.36 4.13
CA PHE A 123 5.47 -5.05 4.29
C PHE A 123 4.58 -3.86 3.91
N VAL A 124 3.32 -4.10 3.51
CA VAL A 124 2.32 -3.05 3.30
C VAL A 124 1.48 -2.95 4.57
N ASP A 125 1.43 -1.77 5.18
CA ASP A 125 0.67 -1.54 6.42
C ASP A 125 -0.77 -1.09 6.10
N TYR A 126 -0.94 -0.19 5.13
CA TYR A 126 -2.26 0.28 4.70
C TYR A 126 -2.35 0.46 3.18
N VAL A 127 -3.54 0.22 2.64
CA VAL A 127 -3.91 0.51 1.25
C VAL A 127 -5.09 1.47 1.29
N VAL A 128 -5.03 2.51 0.46
CA VAL A 128 -6.12 3.49 0.33
C VAL A 128 -6.40 3.72 -1.15
N ILE A 129 -7.66 3.57 -1.56
CA ILE A 129 -8.07 3.80 -2.95
C ILE A 129 -8.38 5.29 -3.13
N PHE A 130 -7.90 5.88 -4.23
CA PHE A 130 -8.22 7.27 -4.59
C PHE A 130 -8.59 7.38 -6.07
N ASP A 131 -9.48 8.33 -6.36
CA ASP A 131 -10.10 8.49 -7.67
C ASP A 131 -9.40 9.52 -8.55
N GLU A 132 -8.70 10.49 -7.96
CA GLU A 132 -8.09 11.60 -8.68
C GLU A 132 -6.94 11.16 -9.62
N ASP A 133 -6.60 12.02 -10.58
CA ASP A 133 -5.51 11.76 -11.53
C ASP A 133 -4.14 11.85 -10.86
N THR A 134 -4.04 12.62 -9.78
CA THR A 134 -2.83 12.77 -8.98
C THR A 134 -3.12 12.47 -7.51
N PRO A 135 -2.14 11.96 -6.75
CA PRO A 135 -2.33 11.66 -5.34
C PRO A 135 -2.27 12.92 -4.44
N LEU A 136 -2.28 14.13 -5.00
CA LEU A 136 -2.02 15.37 -4.25
C LEU A 136 -2.98 15.55 -3.08
N ASN A 137 -4.29 15.43 -3.32
CA ASN A 137 -5.31 15.55 -2.28
C ASN A 137 -5.11 14.54 -1.15
N LEU A 138 -4.82 13.29 -1.52
CA LEU A 138 -4.54 12.23 -0.57
C LEU A 138 -3.30 12.55 0.26
N ILE A 139 -2.19 12.94 -0.37
CA ILE A 139 -0.95 13.34 0.32
C ILE A 139 -1.20 14.51 1.27
N THR A 140 -1.99 15.51 0.87
CA THR A 140 -2.36 16.66 1.71
C THR A 140 -3.11 16.25 2.97
N LYS A 141 -4.02 15.26 2.88
CA LYS A 141 -4.78 14.75 4.01
C LYS A 141 -3.91 13.91 4.94
N ILE A 142 -3.18 12.93 4.41
CA ILE A 142 -2.43 11.96 5.23
C ILE A 142 -1.03 12.45 5.67
N LYS A 143 -0.51 13.50 5.04
CA LYS A 143 0.78 14.17 5.34
C LYS A 143 1.92 13.20 5.68
N PRO A 144 2.32 12.33 4.74
CA PRO A 144 3.37 11.34 5.01
C PRO A 144 4.74 12.02 5.17
N ASP A 145 5.65 11.39 5.90
CA ASP A 145 7.01 11.92 6.08
C ASP A 145 7.86 11.72 4.83
N VAL A 146 7.71 10.57 4.16
CA VAL A 146 8.49 10.18 2.97
C VAL A 146 7.57 9.86 1.81
N LEU A 147 7.79 10.51 0.67
CA LEU A 147 7.19 10.14 -0.60
C LEU A 147 8.17 9.31 -1.42
N VAL A 148 7.78 8.09 -1.78
CA VAL A 148 8.59 7.19 -2.59
C VAL A 148 8.03 7.13 -4.01
N LYS A 149 8.94 7.23 -5.00
CA LYS A 149 8.65 7.05 -6.42
C LYS A 149 9.69 6.16 -7.08
N GLY A 150 9.35 5.65 -8.27
CA GLY A 150 10.32 4.98 -9.12
C GLY A 150 11.40 5.93 -9.64
N ALA A 151 12.57 5.39 -9.96
CA ALA A 151 13.68 6.16 -10.55
C ALA A 151 13.36 6.75 -11.94
N ASP A 152 12.27 6.32 -12.59
CA ASP A 152 11.72 6.91 -13.81
C ASP A 152 11.15 8.34 -13.63
N TYR A 153 11.03 8.80 -12.39
CA TYR A 153 10.71 10.19 -12.02
C TYR A 153 11.97 11.06 -11.84
N LYS A 154 13.18 10.53 -12.02
CA LYS A 154 14.40 11.34 -11.92
C LYS A 154 14.36 12.48 -12.95
N GLY A 155 14.45 13.72 -12.47
CA GLY A 155 14.37 14.93 -13.30
C GLY A 155 12.94 15.34 -13.70
N LYS A 156 11.91 14.70 -13.15
CA LYS A 156 10.50 15.10 -13.31
C LYS A 156 9.99 15.71 -12.01
N GLU A 157 8.98 16.55 -12.12
CA GLU A 157 8.25 17.04 -10.97
C GLU A 157 7.50 15.88 -10.29
N VAL A 158 7.68 15.76 -8.98
CA VAL A 158 7.02 14.76 -8.17
C VAL A 158 5.88 15.43 -7.41
N VAL A 159 4.64 15.18 -7.85
CA VAL A 159 3.45 15.73 -7.21
C VAL A 159 3.41 15.39 -5.71
N GLY A 160 3.25 16.41 -4.86
CA GLY A 160 3.23 16.30 -3.40
C GLY A 160 4.61 16.37 -2.74
N SER A 161 5.68 16.62 -3.50
CA SER A 161 7.05 16.79 -2.98
C SER A 161 7.18 17.95 -1.98
N GLU A 162 6.39 18.99 -2.16
CA GLU A 162 6.33 20.21 -1.37
C GLU A 162 5.59 20.03 -0.04
N ILE A 163 4.82 18.95 0.10
CA ILE A 163 4.03 18.63 1.29
C ILE A 163 4.81 17.73 2.24
N VAL A 164 5.65 16.86 1.70
CA VAL A 164 6.40 15.85 2.46
C VAL A 164 7.76 16.39 2.90
N LYS A 165 8.34 15.77 3.94
CA LYS A 165 9.68 16.14 4.42
C LYS A 165 10.78 15.65 3.48
N GLU A 166 10.53 14.52 2.82
CA GLU A 166 11.54 13.80 2.09
C GLU A 166 10.94 13.09 0.87
N VAL A 167 11.60 13.20 -0.29
CA VAL A 167 11.28 12.40 -1.49
C VAL A 167 12.42 11.41 -1.75
N ARG A 168 12.08 10.14 -1.95
CA ARG A 168 13.05 9.07 -2.26
C ARG A 168 12.70 8.39 -3.57
N LEU A 169 13.70 8.28 -4.44
CA LEU A 169 13.59 7.55 -5.70
C LEU A 169 14.21 6.16 -5.54
N ILE A 170 13.48 5.11 -5.92
CA ILE A 170 13.93 3.72 -5.86
C ILE A 170 14.06 3.17 -7.28
N ASP A 171 15.20 2.56 -7.57
CA ASP A 171 15.44 1.92 -8.86
C ASP A 171 14.50 0.73 -9.07
N PHE A 172 13.88 0.70 -10.25
CA PHE A 172 13.10 -0.44 -10.67
C PHE A 172 13.98 -1.62 -11.03
N VAL A 173 13.40 -2.81 -10.91
CA VAL A 173 14.03 -4.04 -11.37
C VAL A 173 13.90 -4.14 -12.88
N GLU A 174 15.02 -4.20 -13.58
CA GLU A 174 15.07 -4.28 -15.03
C GLU A 174 14.26 -5.47 -15.58
N GLY A 175 13.61 -5.27 -16.74
CA GLY A 175 12.86 -6.31 -17.44
C GLY A 175 11.55 -6.76 -16.77
N LYS A 176 11.10 -6.08 -15.70
CA LYS A 176 9.84 -6.38 -15.01
C LYS A 176 8.84 -5.23 -15.15
N SER A 177 7.81 -5.43 -15.96
CA SER A 177 6.68 -4.50 -16.07
C SER A 177 5.39 -5.23 -16.43
N THR A 178 4.23 -4.70 -16.01
CA THR A 178 2.92 -5.24 -16.42
C THR A 178 2.76 -5.20 -17.94
N THR A 179 3.20 -4.13 -18.59
CA THR A 179 3.17 -4.02 -20.06
C THR A 179 3.99 -5.12 -20.73
N GLY A 180 5.17 -5.44 -20.18
CA GLY A 180 5.99 -6.55 -20.66
C GLY A 180 5.33 -7.92 -20.48
N ILE A 181 4.60 -8.13 -19.38
CA ILE A 181 3.81 -9.35 -19.16
C ILE A 181 2.71 -9.47 -20.23
N ILE A 182 1.93 -8.41 -20.43
CA ILE A 182 0.83 -8.39 -21.41
C ILE A 182 1.36 -8.62 -22.83
N LYS A 183 2.49 -7.98 -23.18
CA LYS A 183 3.13 -8.17 -24.48
C LYS A 183 3.50 -9.64 -24.70
N ARG A 184 4.16 -10.29 -23.73
CA ARG A 184 4.51 -11.72 -23.82
C ARG A 184 3.28 -12.62 -24.00
N ILE A 185 2.17 -12.32 -23.33
CA ILE A 185 0.92 -13.09 -23.47
C ILE A 185 0.35 -12.94 -24.89
N LYS A 186 0.35 -11.72 -25.45
CA LYS A 186 -0.12 -11.46 -26.82
C LYS A 186 0.76 -12.15 -27.86
N ASP A 187 2.09 -12.08 -27.68
CA ASP A 187 3.06 -12.70 -28.59
C ASP A 187 2.92 -14.23 -28.58
N ALA A 188 2.72 -14.85 -27.42
CA ALA A 188 2.47 -16.29 -27.30
C ALA A 188 1.21 -16.73 -28.07
N LYS A 189 0.09 -16.01 -27.91
CA LYS A 189 -1.16 -16.30 -28.64
C LYS A 189 -1.04 -16.19 -30.17
N ASN A 190 -0.13 -15.36 -30.67
CA ASN A 190 0.09 -15.21 -32.11
C ASN A 190 0.95 -16.35 -32.68
N ASN A 191 1.82 -16.94 -31.86
CA ASN A 191 2.64 -18.08 -32.27
C ASN A 191 1.85 -19.40 -32.28
N ASP A 192 0.88 -19.57 -31.39
CA ASP A 192 -0.01 -20.75 -31.38
C ASP A 192 -1.02 -20.79 -32.56
N LYS A 193 -1.13 -19.69 -33.32
CA LYS A 193 -2.02 -19.56 -34.50
C LYS A 193 -1.30 -19.73 -35.84
N LYS A 194 0.00 -19.98 -35.84
CA LYS A 194 0.81 -20.31 -37.03
C LYS A 194 1.08 -21.80 -37.08
#